data_AF-A0A0J8VAA4-F1
#
_entry.id   AF-A0A0J8VAA4-F1
#
_cell.length_a   1.000
_cell.length_b   1.000
_cell.length_c   1.000
_cell.angle_alpha   90.00
_cell.angle_beta   90.00
_cell.angle_gamma   90.00
#
_symmetry.space_group_name_H-M   'P 1'
#
loop_
_entity.id
_entity.type
_entity.pdbx_description
1 polymer ?
#
loop_
_entity_poly.entity_id
_entity_poly.type
_entity_poly.pdbx_seq_one_letter_code
_entity_poly.pdbx_strand_id
1 'polypeptide(L)'
;MMNCIKKVTRTEYIQLRVTKEEKQQIFANANGNTSMWLRAVALSPNTCHAKARYKIFKQDPALIRHVALIGNNINQIARHINSVKKSGSLVDLVAVQAQLVLMNSQLSTLIQQTP
;
A
#
# COMPACT_ATOMS: atom_id res chain seq x y z
N MET A 1 14.34 -50.67 -19.82
CA MET A 1 15.03 -49.73 -20.74
C MET A 1 14.82 -48.31 -20.21
N MET A 2 15.90 -47.61 -19.82
CA MET A 2 15.83 -46.24 -19.30
C MET A 2 15.37 -45.28 -20.41
N ASN A 3 14.28 -44.55 -20.16
CA ASN A 3 13.80 -43.50 -21.04
C ASN A 3 14.63 -42.23 -20.79
N CYS A 4 15.62 -41.94 -21.65
CA CYS A 4 16.41 -40.72 -21.55
C CYS A 4 15.56 -39.51 -21.98
N ILE A 5 15.08 -38.75 -21.01
CA ILE A 5 14.41 -37.46 -21.23
C ILE A 5 15.39 -36.57 -22.01
N LYS A 6 15.11 -36.32 -23.30
CA LYS A 6 15.91 -35.42 -24.12
C LYS A 6 15.90 -34.03 -23.49
N LYS A 7 17.04 -33.57 -22.97
CA LYS A 7 17.19 -32.20 -22.45
C LYS A 7 16.89 -31.22 -23.58
N VAL A 8 15.97 -30.30 -23.34
CA VAL A 8 15.67 -29.20 -24.26
C VAL A 8 16.95 -28.37 -24.48
N THR A 9 17.46 -28.38 -25.71
CA THR A 9 18.62 -27.59 -26.12
C THR A 9 18.18 -26.17 -26.41
N ARG A 10 18.90 -25.19 -25.85
CA ARG A 10 18.64 -23.76 -26.08
C ARG A 10 19.55 -23.31 -27.22
N THR A 11 18.95 -22.89 -28.33
CA THR A 11 19.64 -22.55 -29.59
C THR A 11 19.77 -21.05 -29.79
N GLU A 12 18.91 -20.24 -29.17
CA GLU A 12 18.89 -18.79 -29.31
C GLU A 12 19.73 -18.11 -28.22
N TYR A 13 20.37 -16.99 -28.58
CA TYR A 13 21.19 -16.19 -27.67
C TYR A 13 20.80 -14.71 -27.75
N ILE A 14 21.02 -13.99 -26.64
CA ILE A 14 20.77 -12.56 -26.52
C ILE A 14 22.10 -11.87 -26.28
N GLN A 15 22.43 -10.85 -27.08
CA GLN A 15 23.62 -10.02 -26.90
C GLN A 15 23.27 -8.80 -26.04
N LEU A 16 24.08 -8.56 -25.01
CA LEU A 16 23.94 -7.41 -24.12
C LEU A 16 25.27 -6.63 -24.10
N ARG A 17 25.23 -5.34 -24.43
CA ARG A 17 26.38 -4.44 -24.27
C ARG A 17 26.37 -3.88 -22.84
N VAL A 18 27.50 -3.97 -22.15
CA VAL A 18 27.68 -3.50 -20.77
C VAL A 18 29.01 -2.80 -20.61
N THR A 19 29.07 -1.88 -19.66
CA THR A 19 30.32 -1.29 -19.14
C THR A 19 31.08 -2.30 -18.27
N LYS A 20 32.32 -1.97 -17.89
CA LYS A 20 33.17 -2.88 -17.10
C LYS A 20 32.62 -3.06 -15.68
N GLU A 21 32.09 -1.98 -15.12
CA GLU A 21 31.52 -1.90 -13.78
C GLU A 21 30.23 -2.71 -13.70
N GLU A 22 29.33 -2.53 -14.68
CA GLU A 22 28.09 -3.30 -14.78
C GLU A 22 28.38 -4.80 -14.93
N LYS A 23 29.40 -5.17 -15.71
CA LYS A 23 29.82 -6.57 -15.85
C LYS A 23 30.19 -7.16 -14.49
N GLN A 24 31.03 -6.47 -13.71
CA GLN A 24 31.45 -6.94 -12.37
C GLN A 24 30.26 -7.10 -11.42
N GLN A 25 29.34 -6.14 -11.41
CA GLN A 25 28.14 -6.21 -10.58
C GLN A 25 27.23 -7.37 -10.97
N ILE A 26 27.05 -7.63 -12.26
CA ILE A 26 26.27 -8.79 -12.75
C ILE A 26 26.91 -10.10 -12.28
N PHE A 27 28.25 -10.22 -12.35
CA PHE A 27 28.94 -11.41 -11.86
C PHE A 27 28.83 -11.58 -10.34
N ALA A 28 28.94 -10.50 -9.57
CA ALA A 28 28.77 -10.53 -8.12
C ALA A 28 27.35 -10.96 -7.74
N ASN A 29 26.32 -10.42 -8.40
CA ASN A 29 24.92 -10.75 -8.13
C ASN A 29 24.55 -12.18 -8.56
N ALA A 30 25.24 -12.73 -9.57
CA ALA A 30 24.93 -14.03 -10.13
C ALA A 30 25.60 -15.22 -9.40
N ASN A 31 26.45 -14.97 -8.40
CA ASN A 31 27.18 -16.01 -7.64
C ASN A 31 27.80 -17.10 -8.55
N GLY A 32 28.36 -16.69 -9.69
CA GLY A 32 29.02 -17.57 -10.65
C GLY A 32 28.14 -18.18 -11.76
N ASN A 33 26.80 -18.15 -11.67
CA ASN A 33 25.93 -18.65 -12.74
C ASN A 33 25.05 -17.55 -13.36
N THR A 34 25.69 -16.71 -14.17
CA THR A 34 25.07 -15.55 -14.83
C THR A 34 23.89 -15.93 -15.72
N SER A 35 23.98 -17.04 -16.45
CA SER A 35 22.91 -17.47 -17.38
C SER A 35 21.64 -17.92 -16.67
N MET A 36 21.77 -18.61 -15.52
CA MET A 36 20.62 -19.00 -14.70
C MET A 36 20.01 -17.79 -14.00
N TRP A 37 20.85 -16.93 -13.42
CA TRP A 37 20.41 -15.71 -12.74
C TRP A 37 19.69 -14.76 -13.69
N LEU A 38 20.26 -14.44 -14.86
CA LEU A 38 19.62 -13.59 -15.86
C LEU A 38 18.28 -14.15 -16.32
N ARG A 39 18.16 -15.48 -16.45
CA ARG A 39 16.89 -16.12 -16.82
C ARG A 39 15.85 -15.96 -15.71
N ALA A 40 16.23 -16.20 -14.46
CA ALA A 40 15.33 -16.04 -13.32
C ALA A 40 14.83 -14.59 -13.21
N VAL A 41 15.72 -13.61 -13.43
CA VAL A 41 15.38 -12.18 -13.40
C VAL A 41 14.52 -11.77 -14.60
N ALA A 42 14.90 -12.15 -15.82
CA ALA A 42 14.19 -11.73 -17.04
C ALA A 42 12.82 -12.42 -17.23
N LEU A 43 12.67 -13.68 -16.78
CA LEU A 43 11.41 -14.41 -16.84
C LEU A 43 10.48 -14.13 -15.65
N SER A 44 10.94 -13.40 -14.64
CA SER A 44 10.13 -12.99 -13.48
C SER A 44 9.77 -11.49 -13.61
N PRO A 45 8.77 -11.12 -14.43
CA PRO A 45 8.40 -9.70 -14.65
C PRO A 45 7.93 -8.97 -13.39
N ASN A 46 7.74 -9.68 -12.27
CA ASN A 46 7.29 -9.12 -11.00
C ASN A 46 8.42 -8.62 -10.09
N THR A 47 9.70 -8.80 -10.44
CA THR A 47 10.84 -8.34 -9.60
C THR A 47 11.47 -7.03 -10.05
N CYS A 48 11.30 -6.64 -11.32
CA CYS A 48 11.93 -5.45 -11.90
C CYS A 48 11.03 -4.20 -11.90
N HIS A 49 9.72 -4.35 -11.70
CA HIS A 49 8.91 -3.22 -11.30
C HIS A 49 9.10 -3.03 -9.80
N ALA A 50 9.94 -2.05 -9.45
CA ALA A 50 9.80 -1.30 -8.22
C ALA A 50 8.41 -0.64 -8.18
N LYS A 51 7.34 -1.45 -8.08
CA LYS A 51 6.16 -1.00 -7.36
C LYS A 51 6.71 -0.75 -5.98
N ALA A 52 6.78 0.53 -5.61
CA ALA A 52 7.06 0.94 -4.25
C ALA A 52 6.35 -0.07 -3.36
N ARG A 53 7.11 -0.95 -2.71
CA ARG A 53 6.58 -1.83 -1.68
C ARG A 53 6.21 -0.81 -0.62
N TYR A 54 4.98 -0.28 -0.70
CA TYR A 54 4.34 0.34 0.44
C TYR A 54 4.61 -0.64 1.55
N LYS A 55 5.42 -0.23 2.51
CA LYS A 55 5.77 -1.05 3.65
C LYS A 55 4.41 -1.32 4.28
N ILE A 56 3.86 -2.51 4.01
CA ILE A 56 2.55 -2.89 4.52
C ILE A 56 2.80 -3.03 6.01
N PHE A 57 2.55 -1.95 6.74
CA PHE A 57 2.42 -2.03 8.18
C PHE A 57 1.27 -3.02 8.38
N LYS A 58 1.56 -4.19 8.94
CA LYS A 58 0.54 -5.09 9.46
C LYS A 58 -0.09 -4.42 10.69
N GLN A 59 -0.82 -3.36 10.45
CA GLN A 59 -1.71 -2.75 11.43
C GLN A 59 -3.02 -3.51 11.40
N ASP A 60 -3.64 -3.63 12.56
CA ASP A 60 -4.96 -4.24 12.70
C ASP A 60 -5.95 -3.56 11.73
N PRO A 61 -6.54 -4.29 10.78
CA PRO A 61 -7.54 -3.74 9.86
C PRO A 61 -8.73 -3.09 10.57
N ALA A 62 -9.08 -3.57 11.77
CA ALA A 62 -10.14 -2.98 12.57
C ALA A 62 -9.75 -1.55 13.00
N LEU A 63 -8.51 -1.34 13.43
CA LEU A 63 -8.01 -0.02 13.84
C LEU A 63 -8.04 0.98 12.67
N ILE A 64 -7.58 0.56 11.50
CA ILE A 64 -7.58 1.42 10.30
C ILE A 64 -9.01 1.82 9.92
N ARG A 65 -9.96 0.89 10.00
CA ARG A 65 -11.38 1.17 9.74
C ARG A 65 -11.94 2.21 10.71
N HIS A 66 -11.62 2.10 12.00
CA HIS A 66 -12.06 3.10 12.99
C HIS A 66 -11.47 4.48 12.72
N VAL A 67 -10.17 4.56 12.39
CA VAL A 67 -9.53 5.82 12.01
C VAL A 67 -10.20 6.44 10.77
N ALA A 68 -10.54 5.62 9.76
CA ALA A 68 -11.26 6.08 8.58
C ALA A 68 -12.68 6.60 8.91
N LEU A 69 -13.40 5.93 9.82
CA LEU A 69 -14.72 6.38 10.29
C LEU A 69 -14.62 7.73 11.03
N ILE A 70 -13.60 7.91 11.87
CA ILE A 70 -13.33 9.19 12.54
C ILE A 70 -13.05 10.28 11.50
N GLY A 71 -12.19 10.02 10.52
CA GLY A 71 -11.89 10.95 9.43
C GLY A 71 -13.13 11.35 8.63
N ASN A 72 -14.02 10.41 8.35
CA ASN A 72 -15.29 10.67 7.67
C ASN A 72 -16.22 11.57 8.49
N ASN A 73 -16.29 11.39 9.81
CA ASN A 73 -17.09 12.26 10.67
C ASN A 73 -16.56 13.69 10.69
N ILE A 74 -15.24 13.87 10.82
CA ILE A 74 -14.60 15.20 10.77
C ILE A 74 -14.87 15.89 9.44
N ASN A 75 -14.78 15.16 8.32
CA ASN A 75 -15.05 15.70 7.00
C ASN A 75 -16.52 16.13 6.83
N GLN A 76 -17.47 15.38 7.42
CA GLN A 76 -18.89 15.76 7.41
C GLN A 76 -19.14 17.05 8.22
N ILE A 77 -18.53 17.17 9.40
CA ILE A 77 -18.62 18.39 10.23
C ILE A 77 -18.03 19.58 9.46
N ALA A 78 -16.85 19.42 8.85
CA ALA A 78 -16.22 20.48 8.07
C ALA A 78 -17.08 20.93 6.89
N ARG A 79 -17.68 19.97 6.15
CA ARG A 79 -18.61 20.28 5.05
C ARG A 79 -19.85 21.00 5.55
N HIS A 80 -20.41 20.58 6.67
CA HIS A 80 -21.59 21.19 7.25
C HIS A 80 -21.31 22.63 7.69
N ILE A 81 -20.21 22.87 8.44
CA ILE A 81 -19.78 24.23 8.82
C ILE A 81 -19.58 25.12 7.59
N ASN A 82 -18.92 24.59 6.54
CA ASN A 82 -18.71 25.33 5.30
C ASN A 82 -20.02 25.62 4.55
N SER A 83 -21.02 24.74 4.67
CA SER A 83 -22.35 24.94 4.09
C SER A 83 -23.14 26.01 4.85
N VAL A 84 -23.14 25.96 6.18
CA VAL A 84 -23.82 26.93 7.05
C VAL A 84 -23.18 28.32 6.95
N LYS A 85 -21.84 28.40 6.86
CA LYS A 85 -21.13 29.67 6.60
C LYS A 85 -21.57 30.34 5.29
N LYS A 86 -21.95 29.56 4.28
CA LYS A 86 -22.45 30.08 2.99
C LYS A 86 -23.92 30.49 3.03
N SER A 87 -24.72 29.90 3.92
CA SER A 87 -26.17 30.14 4.01
C SER A 87 -26.57 31.19 5.05
N GLY A 88 -25.65 31.63 5.91
CA GLY A 88 -25.82 32.82 6.76
C GLY A 88 -26.73 32.66 7.99
N SER A 89 -27.28 31.47 8.24
CA SER A 89 -28.09 31.17 9.42
C SER A 89 -27.19 30.73 10.59
N LEU A 90 -26.93 31.63 11.54
CA LEU A 90 -26.16 31.33 12.77
C LEU A 90 -26.86 30.34 13.70
N VAL A 91 -28.19 30.20 13.59
CA VAL A 91 -29.03 29.39 14.48
C VAL A 91 -28.80 27.89 14.25
N ASP A 92 -28.55 27.47 13.01
CA ASP A 92 -28.28 26.06 12.68
C ASP A 92 -26.92 25.60 13.22
N LEU A 93 -25.93 26.50 13.27
CA LEU A 93 -24.58 26.16 13.72
C LEU A 93 -24.54 25.83 15.22
N VAL A 94 -25.31 26.55 16.03
CA VAL A 94 -25.41 26.31 17.48
C VAL A 94 -26.16 25.00 17.76
N ALA A 95 -27.24 24.73 17.03
CA ALA A 95 -28.00 23.48 17.16
C ALA A 95 -27.14 22.25 16.78
N VAL A 96 -26.37 22.35 15.70
CA VAL A 96 -25.45 21.29 15.24
C VAL A 96 -24.30 21.09 16.23
N GLN A 97 -23.74 22.17 16.76
CA GLN A 97 -22.70 22.10 17.78
C GLN A 97 -23.21 21.41 19.05
N ALA A 98 -24.44 21.72 19.50
CA ALA A 98 -25.04 21.08 20.66
C ALA A 98 -25.25 19.57 20.45
N GLN A 99 -25.71 19.17 19.25
CA GLN A 99 -25.88 17.76 18.90
C GLN A 99 -24.53 17.01 18.85
N LEU A 100 -23.47 17.65 18.34
CA LEU A 100 -22.13 17.07 18.31
C LEU A 100 -21.55 16.89 19.72
N VAL A 101 -21.75 17.85 20.62
CA VAL A 101 -21.32 17.74 22.03
C VAL A 101 -22.06 16.62 22.74
N LEU A 102 -23.37 16.47 22.49
CA LEU A 102 -24.18 15.38 23.05
C LEU A 102 -23.71 14.01 22.54
N MET A 103 -23.46 13.87 21.24
CA MET A 103 -22.92 12.63 20.68
C MET A 103 -21.55 12.29 21.28
N ASN A 104 -20.69 13.28 21.47
CA ASN A 104 -19.37 13.07 22.03
C ASN A 104 -19.41 12.64 23.52
N SER A 105 -20.35 13.16 24.31
CA SER A 105 -20.54 12.73 25.70
C SER A 105 -21.12 11.31 25.80
N GLN A 106 -22.05 10.95 24.93
CA GLN A 106 -22.60 9.60 24.81
C GLN A 106 -21.54 8.58 24.35
N LEU A 107 -20.67 8.95 23.42
CA LEU A 107 -19.56 8.10 23.00
C LEU A 107 -18.50 7.94 24.11
N SER A 108 -18.20 9.02 24.83
CA SER A 108 -17.22 8.98 25.93
C SER A 108 -17.68 8.08 27.09
N THR A 109 -18.98 8.09 27.40
CA THR A 109 -19.57 7.19 28.40
C THR A 109 -19.53 5.73 27.97
N LEU A 110 -19.80 5.44 26.69
CA LEU A 110 -19.67 4.07 26.15
C LEU A 110 -18.22 3.56 26.18
N ILE A 111 -17.25 4.41 25.88
CA ILE A 111 -15.82 4.04 25.94
C ILE A 111 -15.40 3.75 27.39
N GLN A 112 -15.87 4.51 28.37
CA GLN A 112 -15.56 4.29 29.79
C GLN A 112 -16.24 3.06 30.39
N GLN A 113 -17.30 2.54 29.77
CA GLN A 113 -18.03 1.34 30.22
C GLN A 113 -17.44 0.02 29.69
N THR A 114 -16.37 0.09 28.89
CA THR A 114 -15.68 -1.10 28.39
C THR A 114 -14.58 -1.47 29.40
N PRO A 115 -14.59 -2.68 30.00
CA PRO A 115 -13.62 -3.08 31.03
C PRO A 115 -12.18 -3.16 30.53
#